data_AF-A0A2V7XAQ5-F1
#
_entry.id   AF-A0A2V7XAQ5-F1
#
_cell.length_a   1.000
_cell.length_b   1.000
_cell.length_c   1.000
_cell.angle_alpha   90.00
_cell.angle_beta   90.00
_cell.angle_gamma   90.00
#
_symmetry.space_group_name_H-M   'P 1'
#
loop_
_entity.id
_entity.type
_entity.pdbx_description
1 polymer ?
#
loop_
_entity_poly.entity_id
_entity_poly.type
_entity_poly.pdbx_seq_one_letter_code
_entity_poly.pdbx_strand_id
1 'polypeptide(L)'
;MNRKADDGGSANGVPVVSPPGPPMPLARPPAPGPAVPPPEDRPAKGPVKLTKKQKKQLKDNHRQLDSWERYRALTDVLDEALDLVDLADHKARFALIIMTAINAVIFLLGARTDAIKELPEGVRPWILFLFVLYVMTALYFYFQAIESLRPRKSQPQVRYEGADGLGDHPMGIRFYEDILSRDVEAYRRAWREIQIGQLNAELAVQAHALAEINRAKYTALRRLYKGLHIMIFMGAGLLLFGAIAYFFAGGAQAGFGKHVKFKGKSAQMSGEASSPARDWKEHPALVERTTSAEVVGLGDVHGGYDRLVSLLSTAGLIKSDGQSPGGYAWAGGKRVLVSVGDLINKGDKSIEVIDLMRALQEQAPHSGGEVIVTCGNHEVEFLGKPERRKAEEFASELQAKGIDPEAVAAGQNEYGVWMRNLPVAARVNGWFFAHAGDTGQQTRDQLAGKFRDVVDKDDWKAPFLVADDSILESEKWWRDTGAVDRDLAALGVKHIVFGHDPGAFKRGKIDLRYGGKVFRIDVGMSPGVNYSKGALLLIDRQGSQDVATALDADGKKTELWRGEA
;
A
#
# COMPACT_ATOMS: atom_id res chain seq x y z
N MET A 1 45.82 -22.52 -42.91
CA MET A 1 45.58 -23.98 -42.80
C MET A 1 44.10 -24.16 -42.52
N ASN A 2 43.27 -24.41 -43.55
CA ASN A 2 42.76 -25.75 -43.94
C ASN A 2 42.23 -26.54 -42.72
N ARG A 3 40.97 -27.02 -42.63
CA ARG A 3 39.99 -27.47 -43.65
C ARG A 3 38.61 -27.76 -42.98
N LYS A 4 37.52 -27.59 -43.77
CA LYS A 4 36.27 -28.42 -43.92
C LYS A 4 35.30 -28.55 -42.71
N ALA A 5 33.98 -28.23 -42.79
CA ALA A 5 32.88 -28.71 -43.67
C ALA A 5 32.66 -30.23 -43.55
N ASP A 6 31.50 -30.85 -43.32
CA ASP A 6 30.06 -30.54 -43.26
C ASP A 6 29.43 -31.60 -42.32
N ASP A 7 28.19 -31.41 -41.85
CA ASP A 7 27.07 -32.34 -42.11
C ASP A 7 25.83 -32.01 -41.28
N GLY A 8 24.68 -32.02 -41.96
CA GLY A 8 23.36 -31.75 -41.43
C GLY A 8 22.70 -32.96 -40.75
N GLY A 9 21.66 -32.67 -39.98
CA GLY A 9 20.81 -33.69 -39.38
C GLY A 9 19.64 -33.09 -38.61
N SER A 10 18.46 -33.15 -39.22
CA SER A 10 17.14 -32.78 -38.68
C SER A 10 16.79 -33.49 -37.37
N ALA A 11 16.22 -32.77 -36.40
CA ALA A 11 15.17 -33.31 -35.52
C ALA A 11 14.37 -32.18 -34.85
N ASN A 12 13.11 -32.03 -35.27
CA ASN A 12 12.06 -31.36 -34.52
C ASN A 12 11.89 -32.03 -33.15
N GLY A 13 12.13 -31.29 -32.07
CA GLY A 13 11.86 -31.72 -30.70
C GLY A 13 11.01 -30.68 -29.98
N VAL A 14 9.69 -30.83 -30.04
CA VAL A 14 8.76 -30.11 -29.15
C VAL A 14 9.00 -30.64 -27.72
N PRO A 15 9.27 -29.78 -26.72
CA PRO A 15 9.39 -30.26 -25.35
C PRO A 15 8.00 -30.66 -24.83
N VAL A 16 7.81 -31.96 -24.60
CA VAL A 16 6.65 -32.51 -23.89
C VAL A 16 6.71 -32.04 -22.45
N VAL A 17 5.82 -31.11 -22.08
CA VAL A 17 5.61 -30.69 -20.69
C VAL A 17 4.72 -31.72 -20.02
N SER A 18 5.31 -32.56 -19.17
CA SER A 18 4.56 -33.44 -18.25
C SER A 18 3.75 -32.61 -17.25
N PRO A 19 2.53 -33.01 -16.88
CA PRO A 19 1.72 -32.29 -15.91
C PRO A 19 2.39 -32.31 -14.52
N PRO A 20 2.21 -31.25 -13.71
CA PRO A 20 2.79 -31.19 -12.37
C PRO A 20 2.18 -32.29 -11.50
N GLY A 21 3.03 -33.11 -10.91
CA GLY A 21 2.63 -34.10 -9.91
C GLY A 21 1.99 -33.44 -8.67
N PRO A 22 1.24 -34.20 -7.87
CA PRO A 22 0.59 -33.67 -6.67
C PRO A 22 1.63 -33.09 -5.70
N PRO A 23 1.30 -32.02 -4.94
CA PRO A 23 2.23 -31.38 -4.02
C PRO A 23 2.60 -32.37 -2.92
N MET A 24 3.89 -32.70 -2.81
CA MET A 24 4.39 -33.49 -1.70
C MET A 24 4.14 -32.76 -0.37
N PRO A 25 3.75 -33.48 0.71
CA PRO A 25 3.67 -32.88 2.03
C PRO A 25 5.04 -32.31 2.41
N LEU A 26 5.05 -31.07 2.92
CA LEU A 26 6.26 -30.43 3.44
C LEU A 26 6.89 -31.38 4.47
N ALA A 27 8.03 -31.97 4.10
CA ALA A 27 8.83 -32.75 5.02
C ALA A 27 9.19 -31.85 6.22
N ARG A 28 8.96 -32.35 7.44
CA ARG A 28 9.58 -31.73 8.62
C ARG A 28 11.08 -31.62 8.33
N PRO A 29 11.74 -30.49 8.65
CA PRO A 29 13.19 -30.43 8.53
C PRO A 29 13.76 -31.62 9.34
N PRO A 30 14.70 -32.39 8.78
CA PRO A 30 15.32 -33.46 9.53
C PRO A 30 15.96 -32.86 10.79
N ALA A 31 15.90 -33.59 11.91
CA ALA A 31 16.73 -33.26 13.06
C ALA A 31 18.18 -33.07 12.58
N PRO A 32 18.93 -32.08 13.11
CA PRO A 32 20.29 -31.81 12.64
C PRO A 32 21.08 -33.12 12.62
N GLY A 33 21.54 -33.50 11.43
CA GLY A 33 22.31 -34.73 11.24
C GLY A 33 23.60 -34.69 12.05
N PRO A 34 24.21 -35.85 12.36
CA PRO A 34 25.51 -35.89 13.00
C PRO A 34 26.53 -35.12 12.15
N ALA A 35 27.42 -34.39 12.82
CA ALA A 35 28.40 -33.50 12.20
C ALA A 35 29.12 -34.20 11.04
N VAL A 36 29.08 -33.57 9.86
CA VAL A 36 29.80 -34.04 8.68
C VAL A 36 31.31 -34.00 9.00
N PRO A 37 32.03 -35.13 8.93
CA PRO A 37 33.48 -35.12 9.08
C PRO A 37 34.10 -34.32 7.93
N PRO A 38 35.14 -33.51 8.19
CA PRO A 38 35.71 -32.61 7.18
C PRO A 38 36.23 -33.41 5.97
N PRO A 39 36.14 -32.86 4.75
CA PRO A 39 36.62 -33.55 3.55
C PRO A 39 38.12 -33.78 3.61
N GLU A 40 38.54 -34.99 3.25
CA GLU A 40 39.94 -35.42 3.18
C GLU A 40 40.79 -34.55 2.22
N ASP A 41 42.07 -34.49 2.57
CA ASP A 41 43.11 -33.56 2.13
C ASP A 41 43.11 -33.23 0.63
N ARG A 42 42.70 -31.99 0.32
CA ARG A 42 43.28 -31.25 -0.81
C ARG A 42 44.55 -30.58 -0.32
N PRO A 43 45.66 -30.58 -1.10
CA PRO A 43 46.93 -30.01 -0.66
C PRO A 43 46.72 -28.56 -0.23
N ALA A 44 46.97 -28.31 1.05
CA ALA A 44 46.75 -27.03 1.70
C ALA A 44 47.53 -25.93 0.96
N LYS A 45 46.83 -25.07 0.24
CA LYS A 45 47.35 -23.72 -0.01
C LYS A 45 47.59 -23.12 1.37
N GLY A 46 48.84 -22.74 1.64
CA GLY A 46 49.31 -22.29 2.96
C GLY A 46 48.40 -21.25 3.61
N PRO A 47 48.49 -21.05 4.94
CA PRO A 47 47.49 -20.35 5.74
C PRO A 47 47.16 -18.99 5.11
N VAL A 48 45.97 -18.88 4.54
CA VAL A 48 45.46 -17.62 4.02
C VAL A 48 45.36 -16.68 5.22
N LYS A 49 46.26 -15.70 5.28
CA LYS A 49 46.23 -14.67 6.32
C LYS A 49 44.96 -13.83 6.12
N LEU A 50 43.89 -14.24 6.79
CA LEU A 50 42.65 -13.49 6.84
C LEU A 50 42.96 -12.09 7.37
N THR A 51 42.53 -11.07 6.63
CA THR A 51 42.60 -9.69 7.07
C THR A 51 41.83 -9.51 8.39
N LYS A 52 42.15 -8.48 9.18
CA LYS A 52 41.39 -8.17 10.41
C LYS A 52 39.89 -8.06 10.15
N LYS A 53 39.50 -7.52 8.99
CA LYS A 53 38.11 -7.41 8.53
C LYS A 53 37.47 -8.77 8.28
N GLN A 54 38.16 -9.68 7.58
CA GLN A 54 37.66 -11.03 7.33
C GLN A 54 37.61 -11.88 8.61
N LYS A 55 38.57 -11.73 9.53
CA LYS A 55 38.51 -12.38 10.85
C LYS A 55 37.34 -11.87 11.69
N LYS A 56 37.07 -10.56 11.64
CA LYS A 56 35.89 -9.96 12.27
C LYS A 56 34.60 -10.48 11.65
N GLN A 57 34.49 -10.51 10.32
CA GLN A 57 33.33 -11.06 9.62
C GLN A 57 33.10 -12.54 9.93
N LEU A 58 34.15 -13.36 9.95
CA LEU A 58 34.05 -14.77 10.36
C LEU A 58 33.58 -14.90 11.82
N LYS A 59 34.13 -14.07 12.73
CA LYS A 59 33.70 -14.05 14.13
C LYS A 59 32.24 -13.61 14.27
N ASP A 60 31.85 -12.56 13.55
CA ASP A 60 30.49 -12.02 13.57
C ASP A 60 29.49 -13.03 12.95
N ASN A 61 29.89 -13.82 11.95
CA ASN A 61 29.05 -14.85 11.33
C ASN A 61 28.78 -16.07 12.25
N HIS A 62 29.66 -16.34 13.21
CA HIS A 62 29.56 -17.51 14.09
C HIS A 62 29.22 -17.18 15.54
N ARG A 63 29.07 -15.89 15.89
CA ARG A 63 28.63 -15.52 17.23
C ARG A 63 27.13 -15.73 17.38
N GLN A 64 26.71 -16.05 18.60
CA GLN A 64 25.31 -16.00 18.97
C GLN A 64 24.85 -14.53 19.11
N LEU A 65 23.57 -14.30 18.84
CA LEU A 65 22.94 -13.00 19.08
C LEU A 65 22.95 -12.69 20.57
N ASP A 66 23.24 -11.44 20.93
CA ASP A 66 23.09 -10.99 22.31
C ASP A 66 21.61 -10.89 22.71
N SER A 67 21.32 -10.70 24.00
CA SER A 67 19.94 -10.69 24.50
C SER A 67 19.08 -9.57 23.92
N TRP A 68 19.65 -8.42 23.56
CA TRP A 68 18.92 -7.30 22.95
C TRP A 68 18.74 -7.47 21.44
N GLU A 69 19.68 -8.10 20.77
CA GLU A 69 19.51 -8.51 19.37
C GLU A 69 18.45 -9.59 19.22
N ARG A 70 18.43 -10.58 20.12
CA ARG A 70 17.36 -11.59 20.20
C ARG A 70 16.00 -10.95 20.46
N TYR A 71 15.93 -9.99 21.39
CA TYR A 71 14.70 -9.25 21.69
C TYR A 71 14.14 -8.55 20.46
N ARG A 72 14.99 -7.80 19.74
CA ARG A 72 14.61 -7.11 18.50
C ARG A 72 14.13 -8.09 17.44
N ALA A 73 14.92 -9.12 17.15
CA ALA A 73 14.55 -10.12 16.14
C ALA A 73 13.25 -10.87 16.48
N LEU A 74 13.02 -11.20 17.76
CA LEU A 74 11.78 -11.85 18.20
C LEU A 74 10.57 -10.90 18.16
N THR A 75 10.78 -9.61 18.41
CA THR A 75 9.73 -8.58 18.23
C THR A 75 9.35 -8.46 16.77
N ASP A 76 10.33 -8.37 15.86
CA ASP A 76 10.10 -8.31 14.41
C ASP A 76 9.32 -9.55 13.92
N VAL A 77 9.65 -10.75 14.42
CA VAL A 77 8.92 -11.98 14.09
C VAL A 77 7.47 -11.96 14.60
N LEU A 78 7.22 -11.38 15.78
CA LEU A 78 5.87 -11.25 16.31
C LEU A 78 5.02 -10.28 15.48
N ASP A 79 5.58 -9.15 15.11
CA ASP A 79 4.91 -8.16 14.27
C ASP A 79 4.53 -8.79 12.92
N GLU A 80 5.47 -9.48 12.26
CA GLU A 80 5.19 -10.22 11.02
C GLU A 80 4.12 -11.29 11.22
N ALA A 81 4.16 -12.02 12.33
CA ALA A 81 3.17 -13.06 12.61
C ALA A 81 1.76 -12.48 12.85
N LEU A 82 1.64 -11.31 13.47
CA LEU A 82 0.37 -10.59 13.64
C LEU A 82 -0.16 -10.10 12.28
N ASP A 83 0.70 -9.52 11.45
CA ASP A 83 0.34 -9.08 10.09
C ASP A 83 -0.20 -10.23 9.25
N LEU A 84 0.39 -11.43 9.37
CA LEU A 84 -0.09 -12.63 8.67
C LEU A 84 -1.48 -13.09 9.16
N VAL A 85 -1.76 -12.94 10.46
CA VAL A 85 -3.09 -13.25 11.02
C VAL A 85 -4.12 -12.29 10.44
N ASP A 86 -3.84 -11.00 10.47
CA ASP A 86 -4.73 -9.96 9.95
C ASP A 86 -4.96 -10.14 8.46
N LEU A 87 -3.90 -10.40 7.69
CA LEU A 87 -4.01 -10.66 6.25
C LEU A 87 -4.88 -11.89 5.95
N ALA A 88 -4.75 -12.97 6.74
CA ALA A 88 -5.59 -14.15 6.58
C ALA A 88 -7.07 -13.84 6.83
N ASP A 89 -7.38 -13.01 7.83
CA ASP A 89 -8.75 -12.61 8.17
C ASP A 89 -9.35 -11.65 7.13
N HIS A 90 -8.56 -10.75 6.54
CA HIS A 90 -8.98 -9.94 5.40
C HIS A 90 -9.30 -10.82 4.18
N LYS A 91 -8.42 -11.77 3.84
CA LYS A 91 -8.65 -12.70 2.71
C LYS A 91 -9.87 -13.61 2.92
N ALA A 92 -10.12 -14.05 4.15
CA ALA A 92 -11.31 -14.84 4.47
C ALA A 92 -12.60 -14.02 4.29
N ARG A 93 -12.63 -12.77 4.76
CA ARG A 93 -13.75 -11.83 4.57
C ARG A 93 -14.02 -11.56 3.09
N PHE A 94 -12.97 -11.33 2.30
CA PHE A 94 -13.10 -11.13 0.86
C PHE A 94 -13.69 -12.35 0.14
N ALA A 95 -13.20 -13.56 0.45
CA ALA A 95 -13.75 -14.79 -0.11
C ALA A 95 -15.23 -14.99 0.24
N LEU A 96 -15.66 -14.60 1.44
CA LEU A 96 -17.08 -14.63 1.86
C LEU A 96 -17.95 -13.63 1.08
N ILE A 97 -17.45 -12.43 0.79
CA ILE A 97 -18.17 -11.43 -0.01
C ILE A 97 -18.42 -11.95 -1.43
N ILE A 98 -17.38 -12.47 -2.08
CA ILE A 98 -17.51 -13.05 -3.43
C ILE A 98 -18.47 -14.23 -3.41
N MET A 99 -18.34 -15.13 -2.42
CA MET A 99 -19.22 -16.28 -2.25
C MET A 99 -20.68 -15.85 -2.09
N THR A 100 -20.94 -14.79 -1.32
CA THR A 100 -22.29 -14.23 -1.13
C THR A 100 -22.85 -13.68 -2.44
N ALA A 101 -22.06 -12.92 -3.20
CA ALA A 101 -22.48 -12.34 -4.48
C ALA A 101 -22.81 -13.43 -5.52
N ILE A 102 -21.96 -14.44 -5.70
CA ILE A 102 -22.20 -15.55 -6.63
C ILE A 102 -23.47 -16.30 -6.24
N ASN A 103 -23.62 -16.61 -4.95
CA ASN A 103 -24.80 -17.32 -4.45
C ASN A 103 -26.08 -16.50 -4.63
N ALA A 104 -26.04 -15.18 -4.44
CA ALA A 104 -27.19 -14.31 -4.69
C ALA A 104 -27.64 -14.34 -6.16
N VAL A 105 -26.68 -14.30 -7.11
CA VAL A 105 -26.99 -14.40 -8.55
C VAL A 105 -27.64 -15.74 -8.88
N ILE A 106 -27.04 -16.84 -8.43
CA ILE A 106 -27.56 -18.20 -8.69
C ILE A 106 -28.92 -18.41 -8.03
N PHE A 107 -29.13 -17.90 -6.81
CA PHE A 107 -30.41 -17.94 -6.13
C PHE A 107 -31.49 -17.14 -6.87
N LEU A 108 -31.19 -15.90 -7.29
CA LEU A 108 -32.12 -15.06 -8.05
C LEU A 108 -32.53 -15.70 -9.38
N LEU A 109 -31.60 -16.39 -10.04
CA LEU A 109 -31.88 -17.14 -11.27
C LEU A 109 -32.71 -18.39 -11.00
N GLY A 110 -32.37 -19.16 -9.97
CA GLY A 110 -33.13 -20.36 -9.57
C GLY A 110 -34.54 -20.05 -9.06
N ALA A 111 -34.75 -18.88 -8.45
CA ALA A 111 -36.05 -18.43 -7.97
C ALA A 111 -36.98 -17.95 -9.11
N ARG A 112 -36.46 -17.68 -10.31
CA ARG A 112 -37.28 -17.33 -11.48
C ARG A 112 -37.90 -18.59 -12.07
N THR A 113 -39.09 -18.94 -11.58
CA THR A 113 -39.85 -20.11 -12.05
C THR A 113 -40.15 -20.09 -13.55
N ASP A 114 -40.23 -18.90 -14.16
CA ASP A 114 -40.57 -18.75 -15.57
C ASP A 114 -39.40 -19.17 -16.48
N ALA A 115 -38.16 -18.84 -16.10
CA ALA A 115 -36.95 -19.27 -16.81
C ALA A 115 -36.76 -20.80 -16.78
N ILE A 116 -37.21 -21.46 -15.71
CA ILE A 116 -37.13 -22.93 -15.58
C ILE A 116 -38.24 -23.63 -16.38
N LYS A 117 -39.43 -23.02 -16.46
CA LYS A 117 -40.56 -23.56 -17.23
C LYS A 117 -40.32 -23.53 -18.74
N GLU A 118 -39.53 -22.58 -19.24
CA GLU A 118 -39.17 -22.48 -20.66
C GLU A 118 -38.15 -23.54 -21.10
N LEU A 119 -37.51 -24.25 -20.17
CA LEU A 119 -36.58 -25.34 -20.49
C LEU A 119 -37.32 -26.63 -20.92
N PRO A 120 -36.72 -27.45 -21.81
CA PRO A 120 -37.28 -28.73 -22.22
C PRO A 120 -37.55 -29.67 -21.04
N GLU A 121 -38.65 -30.43 -21.07
CA GLU A 121 -39.07 -31.28 -19.94
C GLU A 121 -38.00 -32.30 -19.51
N GLY A 122 -37.21 -32.82 -20.44
CA GLY A 122 -36.10 -33.74 -20.15
C GLY A 122 -34.88 -33.09 -19.47
N VAL A 123 -34.73 -31.77 -19.54
CA VAL A 123 -33.55 -31.03 -19.00
C VAL A 123 -33.81 -30.48 -17.59
N ARG A 124 -35.06 -30.14 -17.27
CA ARG A 124 -35.49 -29.62 -15.96
C ARG A 124 -34.99 -30.44 -14.75
N PRO A 125 -35.09 -31.79 -14.71
CA PRO A 125 -34.61 -32.55 -13.55
C PRO A 125 -33.09 -32.48 -13.37
N TRP A 126 -32.32 -32.34 -14.46
CA TRP A 126 -30.87 -32.19 -14.40
C TRP A 126 -30.44 -30.83 -13.87
N ILE A 127 -31.11 -29.75 -14.29
CA ILE A 127 -30.88 -28.40 -13.76
C ILE A 127 -31.18 -28.35 -12.26
N LEU A 128 -32.31 -28.95 -11.83
CA LEU A 128 -32.66 -29.04 -10.41
C LEU A 128 -31.62 -29.83 -9.62
N PHE A 129 -31.17 -30.98 -10.14
CA PHE A 129 -30.12 -31.77 -9.51
C PHE A 129 -28.81 -30.99 -9.35
N LEU A 130 -28.34 -30.31 -10.41
CA LEU A 130 -27.13 -29.49 -10.37
C LEU A 130 -27.27 -28.30 -9.42
N PHE A 131 -28.46 -27.68 -9.34
CA PHE A 131 -28.74 -26.59 -8.40
C PHE A 131 -28.70 -27.07 -6.95
N VAL A 132 -29.32 -28.20 -6.62
CA VAL A 132 -29.24 -28.80 -5.28
C VAL A 132 -27.80 -29.16 -4.91
N LEU A 133 -27.05 -29.74 -5.85
CA LEU A 133 -25.62 -30.05 -5.67
C LEU A 133 -24.79 -28.79 -5.41
N TYR A 134 -25.07 -27.70 -6.13
CA TYR A 134 -24.46 -26.39 -5.94
C TYR A 134 -24.75 -25.86 -4.52
N VAL A 135 -26.01 -25.86 -4.09
CA VAL A 135 -26.41 -25.39 -2.74
C VAL A 135 -25.71 -26.19 -1.65
N MET A 136 -25.66 -27.52 -1.76
CA MET A 136 -24.96 -28.37 -0.80
C MET A 136 -23.46 -28.05 -0.71
N THR A 137 -22.85 -27.78 -1.86
CA THR A 137 -21.43 -27.40 -1.96
C THR A 137 -21.19 -26.01 -1.37
N ALA A 138 -22.09 -25.05 -1.62
CA ALA A 138 -22.04 -23.72 -1.03
C ALA A 138 -22.14 -23.76 0.50
N LEU A 139 -23.08 -24.55 1.04
CA LEU A 139 -23.23 -24.75 2.48
C LEU A 139 -21.96 -25.36 3.10
N TYR A 140 -21.38 -26.39 2.47
CA TYR A 140 -20.12 -26.98 2.93
C TYR A 140 -19.00 -25.93 3.05
N PHE A 141 -18.86 -25.03 2.07
CA PHE A 141 -17.81 -24.02 2.10
C PHE A 141 -18.10 -22.84 3.03
N TYR A 142 -19.36 -22.52 3.31
CA TYR A 142 -19.71 -21.62 4.41
C TYR A 142 -19.22 -22.18 5.76
N PHE A 143 -19.37 -23.48 6.01
CA PHE A 143 -18.80 -24.10 7.22
C PHE A 143 -17.26 -24.01 7.26
N GLN A 144 -16.58 -24.15 6.12
CA GLN A 144 -15.12 -23.96 6.05
C GLN A 144 -14.71 -22.49 6.32
N ALA A 145 -15.52 -21.52 5.87
CA ALA A 145 -15.28 -20.11 6.13
C ALA A 145 -15.44 -19.79 7.63
N ILE A 146 -16.49 -20.32 8.27
CA ILE A 146 -16.69 -20.19 9.72
C ILE A 146 -15.49 -20.79 10.49
N GLU A 147 -15.01 -21.96 10.08
CA GLU A 147 -13.82 -22.59 10.69
C GLU A 147 -12.52 -21.78 10.49
N SER A 148 -12.45 -20.97 9.43
CA SER A 148 -11.32 -20.05 9.19
C SER A 148 -11.35 -18.81 10.10
N LEU A 149 -12.55 -18.31 10.40
CA LEU A 149 -12.79 -17.16 11.27
C LEU A 149 -12.91 -17.52 12.75
N ARG A 150 -13.03 -18.82 13.06
CA ARG A 150 -13.22 -19.31 14.42
C ARG A 150 -12.06 -18.84 15.31
N PRO A 151 -12.34 -18.13 16.42
CA PRO A 151 -11.31 -17.77 17.39
C PRO A 151 -10.63 -19.03 17.93
N ARG A 152 -9.31 -19.12 17.72
CA ARG A 152 -8.50 -20.26 18.19
C ARG A 152 -7.98 -19.94 19.58
N LYS A 153 -8.17 -20.87 20.53
CA LYS A 153 -7.50 -20.78 21.83
C LYS A 153 -6.01 -21.01 21.63
N SER A 154 -5.19 -20.05 22.04
CA SER A 154 -3.74 -20.24 22.13
C SER A 154 -3.45 -20.98 23.44
N GLN A 155 -2.95 -22.21 23.39
CA GLN A 155 -2.46 -22.89 24.60
C GLN A 155 -1.00 -23.27 24.45
N PRO A 156 -0.09 -22.55 25.13
CA PRO A 156 1.18 -23.13 25.49
C PRO A 156 1.24 -23.30 27.02
N GLN A 157 0.95 -24.51 27.52
CA GLN A 157 1.64 -24.97 28.73
C GLN A 157 3.01 -25.49 28.31
N VAL A 158 3.96 -24.57 28.14
CA VAL A 158 5.36 -24.96 27.92
C VAL A 158 6.15 -24.48 29.14
N ARG A 159 6.31 -25.36 30.13
CA ARG A 159 7.38 -25.22 31.12
C ARG A 159 8.69 -25.52 30.42
N TYR A 160 9.35 -24.48 29.92
CA TYR A 160 10.70 -24.57 29.42
C TYR A 160 11.67 -24.32 30.58
N GLU A 161 12.24 -25.38 31.16
CA GLU A 161 13.42 -25.23 32.00
C GLU A 161 14.60 -24.94 31.06
N GLY A 162 15.14 -23.73 31.12
CA GLY A 162 16.23 -23.30 30.23
C GLY A 162 17.38 -24.31 30.21
N ALA A 163 17.94 -24.56 29.02
CA ALA A 163 18.96 -25.60 28.78
C ALA A 163 20.24 -25.47 29.63
N ASP A 164 20.41 -24.32 30.30
CA ASP A 164 21.67 -23.91 30.93
C ASP A 164 21.53 -23.73 32.46
N GLY A 165 20.34 -23.95 33.04
CA GLY A 165 20.08 -23.73 34.48
C GLY A 165 20.12 -22.26 34.94
N LEU A 166 20.21 -21.31 33.99
CA LEU A 166 20.40 -19.87 34.24
C LEU A 166 19.11 -19.05 34.45
N GLY A 167 17.94 -19.69 34.59
CA GLY A 167 16.70 -18.97 34.89
C GLY A 167 16.00 -18.29 33.70
N ASP A 168 16.44 -18.53 32.46
CA ASP A 168 15.82 -18.06 31.21
C ASP A 168 14.57 -18.88 30.82
N HIS A 169 13.54 -18.83 31.66
CA HIS A 169 12.25 -19.48 31.42
C HIS A 169 11.14 -18.43 31.23
N PRO A 170 10.09 -18.74 30.45
CA PRO A 170 8.94 -17.85 30.33
C PRO A 170 8.24 -17.71 31.70
N MET A 171 7.91 -16.47 32.05
CA MET A 171 7.26 -16.10 33.30
C MET A 171 5.73 -16.07 33.18
N GLY A 172 5.13 -16.42 32.03
CA GLY A 172 3.69 -16.35 31.80
C GLY A 172 3.13 -14.93 31.89
N ILE A 173 3.81 -13.93 31.35
CA ILE A 173 3.38 -12.51 31.47
C ILE A 173 2.68 -11.96 30.23
N ARG A 174 2.71 -12.67 29.10
CA ARG A 174 2.12 -12.18 27.83
C ARG A 174 0.84 -12.89 27.39
N PHE A 175 0.65 -14.17 27.74
CA PHE A 175 -0.56 -14.89 27.38
C PHE A 175 -1.69 -14.60 28.37
N TYR A 176 -2.88 -14.26 27.86
CA TYR A 176 -4.04 -13.94 28.71
C TYR A 176 -4.39 -15.05 29.71
N GLU A 177 -4.28 -16.33 29.33
CA GLU A 177 -4.55 -17.44 30.25
C GLU A 177 -3.59 -17.43 31.46
N ASP A 178 -2.30 -17.15 31.23
CA ASP A 178 -1.31 -17.05 32.30
C ASP A 178 -1.45 -15.76 33.11
N ILE A 179 -1.76 -14.64 32.45
CA ILE A 179 -2.03 -13.35 33.11
C ILE A 179 -3.22 -13.49 34.07
N LEU A 180 -4.31 -14.12 33.62
CA LEU A 180 -5.53 -14.31 34.40
C LEU A 180 -5.35 -15.33 35.54
N SER A 181 -4.30 -16.16 35.50
CA SER A 181 -3.96 -17.07 36.60
C SER A 181 -3.32 -16.36 37.80
N ARG A 182 -2.99 -15.07 37.69
CA ARG A 182 -2.31 -14.25 38.70
C ARG A 182 -3.20 -13.14 39.22
N ASP A 183 -2.99 -12.73 40.46
CA ASP A 183 -3.51 -11.44 40.93
C ASP A 183 -2.73 -10.27 40.30
N VAL A 184 -3.34 -9.07 40.33
CA VAL A 184 -2.80 -7.87 39.70
C VAL A 184 -1.44 -7.47 40.28
N GLU A 185 -1.22 -7.66 41.58
CA GLU A 185 0.04 -7.27 42.23
C GLU A 185 1.16 -8.25 41.89
N ALA A 186 0.87 -9.54 41.84
CA ALA A 186 1.77 -10.57 41.34
C ALA A 186 2.15 -10.33 39.86
N TYR A 187 1.20 -9.91 39.03
CA TYR A 187 1.46 -9.55 37.63
C TYR A 187 2.36 -8.31 37.49
N ARG A 188 2.08 -7.25 38.26
CA ARG A 188 2.91 -6.04 38.29
C ARG A 188 4.32 -6.31 38.81
N ARG A 189 4.48 -7.19 39.79
CA ARG A 189 5.78 -7.61 40.30
C ARG A 189 6.58 -8.35 39.23
N ALA A 190 5.94 -9.28 38.51
CA ALA A 190 6.57 -10.02 37.43
C ALA A 190 7.14 -9.09 36.34
N TRP A 191 6.40 -8.05 35.92
CA TRP A 191 6.91 -7.05 34.97
C TRP A 191 8.07 -6.19 35.48
N ARG A 192 8.16 -5.97 36.80
CA ARG A 192 9.21 -5.16 37.41
C ARG A 192 10.52 -5.90 37.56
N GLU A 193 10.43 -7.21 37.77
CA GLU A 193 11.56 -8.08 38.10
C GLU A 193 12.03 -8.94 36.91
N ILE A 194 11.29 -8.94 35.79
CA ILE A 194 11.63 -9.75 34.61
C ILE A 194 12.99 -9.37 34.02
N GLN A 195 13.77 -10.40 33.70
CA GLN A 195 15.06 -10.25 33.04
C GLN A 195 14.91 -10.34 31.51
N ILE A 196 15.86 -9.74 30.77
CA ILE A 196 15.80 -9.72 29.29
C ILE A 196 15.81 -11.14 28.67
N GLY A 197 16.49 -12.11 29.30
CA GLY A 197 16.48 -13.51 28.85
C GLY A 197 15.12 -14.19 29.02
N GLN A 198 14.44 -13.95 30.16
CA GLN A 198 13.06 -14.37 30.39
C GLN A 198 12.08 -13.69 29.43
N LEU A 199 12.29 -12.40 29.12
CA LEU A 199 11.49 -11.68 28.14
C LEU A 199 11.68 -12.23 26.71
N ASN A 200 12.90 -12.64 26.35
CA ASN A 200 13.15 -13.35 25.10
C ASN A 200 12.43 -14.71 25.07
N ALA A 201 12.41 -15.45 26.18
CA ALA A 201 11.66 -16.70 26.30
C ALA A 201 10.15 -16.47 26.12
N GLU A 202 9.59 -15.41 26.70
CA GLU A 202 8.19 -14.99 26.48
C GLU A 202 7.89 -14.74 25.01
N LEU A 203 8.71 -13.91 24.35
CA LEU A 203 8.53 -13.57 22.94
C LEU A 203 8.63 -14.81 22.04
N ALA A 204 9.55 -15.73 22.34
CA ALA A 204 9.72 -16.96 21.58
C ALA A 204 8.51 -17.90 21.69
N VAL A 205 7.96 -18.08 22.89
CA VAL A 205 6.74 -18.89 23.09
C VAL A 205 5.55 -18.23 22.37
N GLN A 206 5.43 -16.90 22.45
CA GLN A 206 4.39 -16.15 21.77
C GLN A 206 4.49 -16.26 20.24
N ALA A 207 5.69 -16.12 19.69
CA ALA A 207 5.94 -16.25 18.26
C ALA A 207 5.60 -17.66 17.77
N HIS A 208 5.95 -18.69 18.54
CA HIS A 208 5.60 -20.06 18.21
C HIS A 208 4.08 -20.29 18.20
N ALA A 209 3.36 -19.78 19.21
CA ALA A 209 1.91 -19.90 19.27
C ALA A 209 1.21 -19.19 18.08
N LEU A 210 1.67 -17.98 17.72
CA LEU A 210 1.16 -17.28 16.54
C LEU A 210 1.48 -18.03 15.24
N ALA A 211 2.64 -18.66 15.13
CA ALA A 211 2.98 -19.49 13.98
C ALA A 211 2.02 -20.69 13.82
N GLU A 212 1.61 -21.33 14.92
CA GLU A 212 0.61 -22.40 14.88
C GLU A 212 -0.78 -21.88 14.46
N ILE A 213 -1.18 -20.72 14.99
CA ILE A 213 -2.44 -20.05 14.60
C ILE A 213 -2.42 -19.72 13.11
N ASN A 214 -1.35 -19.11 12.62
CA ASN A 214 -1.17 -18.79 11.21
C ASN A 214 -1.22 -20.05 10.34
N ARG A 215 -0.48 -21.11 10.70
CA ARG A 215 -0.52 -22.38 9.97
C ARG A 215 -1.95 -22.92 9.85
N ALA A 216 -2.71 -22.87 10.94
CA ALA A 216 -4.10 -23.32 10.96
C ALA A 216 -5.00 -22.41 10.10
N LYS A 217 -4.89 -21.08 10.23
CA LYS A 217 -5.64 -20.08 9.44
C LYS A 217 -5.39 -20.25 7.94
N TYR A 218 -4.12 -20.30 7.51
CA TYR A 218 -3.79 -20.48 6.09
C TYR A 218 -4.19 -21.84 5.54
N THR A 219 -4.24 -22.89 6.37
CA THR A 219 -4.79 -24.20 5.98
C THR A 219 -6.31 -24.14 5.76
N ALA A 220 -7.05 -23.41 6.62
CA ALA A 220 -8.48 -23.16 6.42
C ALA A 220 -8.72 -22.28 5.19
N LEU A 221 -7.94 -21.20 5.01
CA LEU A 221 -8.01 -20.30 3.87
C LEU A 221 -7.80 -21.04 2.55
N ARG A 222 -6.81 -21.95 2.48
CA ARG A 222 -6.58 -22.76 1.28
C ARG A 222 -7.78 -23.65 0.94
N ARG A 223 -8.46 -24.22 1.94
CA ARG A 223 -9.70 -24.99 1.73
C ARG A 223 -10.83 -24.08 1.23
N LEU A 224 -10.97 -22.89 1.81
CA LEU A 224 -11.96 -21.89 1.39
C LEU A 224 -11.78 -21.46 -0.07
N TYR A 225 -10.55 -21.12 -0.47
CA TYR A 225 -10.25 -20.74 -1.85
C TYR A 225 -10.46 -21.89 -2.83
N LYS A 226 -10.07 -23.13 -2.48
CA LYS A 226 -10.40 -24.30 -3.32
C LYS A 226 -11.91 -24.42 -3.53
N GLY A 227 -12.69 -24.17 -2.48
CA GLY A 227 -14.14 -24.16 -2.57
C GLY A 227 -14.70 -23.07 -3.45
N LEU A 228 -14.17 -21.86 -3.32
CA LEU A 228 -14.55 -20.74 -4.19
C LEU A 228 -14.34 -21.08 -5.66
N HIS A 229 -13.20 -21.69 -6.02
CA HIS A 229 -12.97 -22.15 -7.40
C HIS A 229 -13.98 -23.20 -7.84
N ILE A 230 -14.24 -24.22 -7.01
CA ILE A 230 -15.24 -25.26 -7.30
C ILE A 230 -16.61 -24.63 -7.54
N MET A 231 -17.04 -23.70 -6.68
CA MET A 231 -18.33 -23.02 -6.86
C MET A 231 -18.37 -22.16 -8.11
N ILE A 232 -17.29 -21.44 -8.44
CA ILE A 232 -17.23 -20.65 -9.67
C ILE A 232 -17.40 -21.56 -10.89
N PHE A 233 -16.70 -22.69 -10.93
CA PHE A 233 -16.83 -23.65 -12.04
C PHE A 233 -18.23 -24.28 -12.10
N MET A 234 -18.81 -24.65 -10.96
CA MET A 234 -20.16 -25.19 -10.91
C MET A 234 -21.21 -24.16 -11.31
N GLY A 235 -21.08 -22.91 -10.85
CA GLY A 235 -21.96 -21.80 -11.20
C GLY A 235 -21.88 -21.49 -12.68
N ALA A 236 -20.67 -21.33 -13.24
CA ALA A 236 -20.46 -21.13 -14.67
C ALA A 236 -21.00 -22.30 -15.50
N GLY A 237 -20.77 -23.54 -15.06
CA GLY A 237 -21.30 -24.74 -15.72
C GLY A 237 -22.83 -24.78 -15.70
N LEU A 238 -23.46 -24.42 -14.58
CA LEU A 238 -24.92 -24.35 -14.45
C LEU A 238 -25.52 -23.26 -15.33
N LEU A 239 -24.89 -22.08 -15.40
CA LEU A 239 -25.29 -20.98 -16.28
C LEU A 239 -25.12 -21.35 -17.75
N LEU A 240 -23.99 -21.93 -18.13
CA LEU A 240 -23.70 -22.34 -19.50
C LEU A 240 -24.64 -23.45 -19.96
N PHE A 241 -24.87 -24.46 -19.12
CA PHE A 241 -25.79 -25.54 -19.41
C PHE A 241 -27.24 -25.02 -19.54
N GLY A 242 -27.65 -24.11 -18.66
CA GLY A 242 -28.95 -23.44 -18.75
C GLY A 242 -29.09 -22.60 -20.03
N ALA A 243 -28.07 -21.82 -20.40
CA ALA A 243 -28.07 -20.99 -21.60
C ALA A 243 -28.09 -21.83 -22.89
N ILE A 244 -27.31 -22.91 -22.94
CA ILE A 244 -27.29 -23.86 -24.06
C ILE A 244 -28.67 -24.52 -24.19
N ALA A 245 -29.23 -25.03 -23.09
CA ALA A 245 -30.56 -25.65 -23.10
C ALA A 245 -31.66 -24.67 -23.55
N TYR A 246 -31.60 -23.42 -23.11
CA TYR A 246 -32.50 -22.35 -23.54
C TYR A 246 -32.37 -22.04 -25.04
N PHE A 247 -31.13 -21.97 -25.55
CA PHE A 247 -30.86 -21.72 -26.97
C PHE A 247 -31.37 -22.86 -27.88
N PHE A 248 -31.12 -24.12 -27.51
CA PHE A 248 -31.59 -25.29 -28.25
C PHE A 248 -33.11 -25.52 -28.14
N ALA A 249 -33.78 -24.94 -27.13
CA ALA A 249 -35.23 -24.96 -26.99
C ALA A 249 -35.96 -23.91 -27.87
N GLY A 250 -35.24 -23.14 -28.69
CA GLY A 250 -35.83 -22.08 -29.53
C GLY A 250 -35.87 -20.70 -28.87
N GLY A 251 -35.22 -20.53 -27.71
CA GLY A 251 -35.19 -19.27 -26.96
C GLY A 251 -34.54 -18.07 -27.69
N ALA A 252 -33.85 -18.31 -28.82
CA ALA A 252 -33.33 -17.25 -29.67
C ALA A 252 -34.41 -16.44 -30.43
N GLN A 253 -35.66 -16.95 -30.49
CA GLN A 253 -36.79 -16.23 -31.08
C GLN A 253 -37.74 -15.58 -30.04
N ALA A 254 -37.57 -15.87 -28.75
CA ALA A 254 -38.29 -15.22 -27.66
C ALA A 254 -37.38 -14.17 -27.03
N GLY A 255 -37.49 -12.94 -27.54
CA GLY A 255 -36.63 -11.82 -27.17
C GLY A 255 -36.55 -11.58 -25.66
N PHE A 256 -35.32 -11.39 -25.18
CA PHE A 256 -35.03 -10.89 -23.84
C PHE A 256 -35.44 -9.42 -23.75
N GLY A 257 -36.72 -9.15 -23.52
CA GLY A 257 -37.21 -7.78 -23.50
C GLY A 257 -38.71 -7.67 -23.37
N LYS A 258 -39.23 -7.82 -22.14
CA LYS A 258 -40.31 -6.99 -21.60
C LYS A 258 -40.60 -7.34 -20.15
N HIS A 259 -40.77 -6.28 -19.36
CA HIS A 259 -41.25 -6.25 -17.97
C HIS A 259 -40.23 -6.48 -16.85
N VAL A 260 -39.50 -5.41 -16.51
CA VAL A 260 -39.50 -4.88 -15.13
C VAL A 260 -39.47 -3.35 -15.19
N LYS A 261 -40.58 -2.69 -14.85
CA LYS A 261 -40.58 -1.25 -14.50
C LYS A 261 -40.20 -1.15 -13.02
N PHE A 262 -38.93 -0.89 -12.72
CA PHE A 262 -38.56 -0.33 -11.42
C PHE A 262 -38.63 1.19 -11.53
N LYS A 263 -39.56 1.79 -10.78
CA LYS A 263 -39.68 3.23 -10.64
C LYS A 263 -38.69 3.68 -9.55
N GLY A 264 -37.40 3.67 -9.88
CA GLY A 264 -36.36 4.33 -9.11
C GLY A 264 -35.84 5.49 -9.95
N LYS A 265 -35.92 6.72 -9.46
CA LYS A 265 -35.29 7.87 -10.11
C LYS A 265 -33.78 7.71 -10.00
N SER A 266 -33.16 7.11 -11.02
CA SER A 266 -31.77 7.40 -11.37
C SER A 266 -31.82 8.22 -12.65
N ALA A 267 -31.39 9.47 -12.56
CA ALA A 267 -31.17 10.31 -13.73
C ALA A 267 -29.95 9.72 -14.47
N GLN A 268 -30.24 8.92 -15.49
CA GLN A 268 -29.25 8.44 -16.43
C GLN A 268 -28.95 9.58 -17.40
N MET A 269 -27.93 10.39 -17.09
CA MET A 269 -27.23 11.18 -18.11
C MET A 269 -26.20 10.27 -18.77
N SER A 270 -26.67 9.48 -19.75
CA SER A 270 -25.79 8.91 -20.76
C SER A 270 -25.46 10.00 -21.78
N GLY A 271 -24.41 10.74 -21.50
CA GLY A 271 -23.60 11.41 -22.51
C GLY A 271 -22.16 11.03 -22.21
N GLU A 272 -21.39 10.64 -23.23
CA GLU A 272 -19.94 10.74 -23.19
C GLU A 272 -19.60 12.22 -22.98
N ALA A 273 -19.66 12.69 -21.74
CA ALA A 273 -19.12 13.97 -21.36
C ALA A 273 -17.61 13.75 -21.28
N SER A 274 -16.90 14.05 -22.37
CA SER A 274 -15.47 14.30 -22.26
C SER A 274 -15.28 15.30 -21.12
N SER A 275 -14.41 14.99 -20.17
CA SER A 275 -13.96 15.96 -19.16
C SER A 275 -13.71 17.31 -19.83
N PRO A 276 -14.26 18.43 -19.31
CA PRO A 276 -13.98 19.74 -19.89
C PRO A 276 -12.46 19.95 -19.96
N ALA A 277 -11.98 20.48 -21.08
CA ALA A 277 -10.56 20.73 -21.27
C ALA A 277 -10.03 21.62 -20.14
N ARG A 278 -8.91 21.20 -19.53
CA ARG A 278 -8.28 21.91 -18.41
C ARG A 278 -7.87 23.32 -18.83
N ASP A 279 -8.22 24.32 -18.03
CA ASP A 279 -7.72 25.67 -18.22
C ASP A 279 -6.28 25.77 -17.69
N TRP A 280 -5.30 25.76 -18.60
CA TRP A 280 -3.88 25.85 -18.26
C TRP A 280 -3.44 27.22 -17.72
N LYS A 281 -4.26 28.26 -17.88
CA LYS A 281 -4.00 29.59 -17.30
C LYS A 281 -4.42 29.63 -15.84
N GLU A 282 -5.55 29.01 -15.50
CA GLU A 282 -6.04 28.91 -14.12
C GLU A 282 -5.31 27.80 -13.34
N HIS A 283 -5.11 26.65 -13.98
CA HIS A 283 -4.50 25.46 -13.40
C HIS A 283 -3.22 25.08 -14.16
N PRO A 284 -2.11 25.83 -13.98
CA PRO A 284 -0.89 25.59 -14.73
C PRO A 284 -0.32 24.18 -14.45
N ALA A 285 0.36 23.60 -15.43
CA ALA A 285 1.04 22.32 -15.28
C ALA A 285 2.11 22.32 -14.18
N LEU A 286 2.77 23.47 -14.00
CA LEU A 286 3.79 23.71 -12.99
C LEU A 286 3.51 25.09 -12.40
N VAL A 287 3.38 25.16 -11.08
CA VAL A 287 3.09 26.43 -10.39
C VAL A 287 4.40 27.17 -10.12
N GLU A 288 4.55 28.39 -10.64
CA GLU A 288 5.70 29.25 -10.31
C GLU A 288 5.26 30.42 -9.42
N ARG A 289 5.95 30.61 -8.29
CA ARG A 289 5.71 31.68 -7.33
C ARG A 289 7.00 32.32 -6.85
N THR A 290 6.93 33.63 -6.60
CA THR A 290 7.95 34.38 -5.88
C THR A 290 7.30 35.06 -4.70
N THR A 291 7.86 34.88 -3.50
CA THR A 291 7.27 35.40 -2.27
C THR A 291 8.35 35.72 -1.24
N SER A 292 8.06 36.68 -0.37
CA SER A 292 8.83 36.97 0.84
C SER A 292 8.22 36.34 2.10
N ALA A 293 7.06 35.68 2.00
CA ALA A 293 6.44 34.98 3.11
C ALA A 293 7.11 33.62 3.36
N GLU A 294 6.94 33.07 4.57
CA GLU A 294 7.38 31.71 4.91
C GLU A 294 6.71 30.69 3.97
N VAL A 295 7.53 29.81 3.40
CA VAL A 295 7.07 28.68 2.58
C VAL A 295 7.08 27.43 3.45
N VAL A 296 6.00 26.65 3.42
CA VAL A 296 5.84 25.46 4.24
C VAL A 296 5.67 24.24 3.33
N GLY A 297 6.60 23.29 3.40
CA GLY A 297 6.53 22.02 2.69
C GLY A 297 5.83 20.94 3.52
N LEU A 298 4.87 20.24 2.91
CA LEU A 298 4.13 19.10 3.46
C LEU A 298 4.35 17.86 2.58
N GLY A 299 4.82 16.79 3.21
CA GLY A 299 5.00 15.47 2.56
C GLY A 299 3.72 14.65 2.50
N ASP A 300 3.91 13.35 2.27
CA ASP A 300 2.90 12.36 1.94
C ASP A 300 1.95 12.08 3.11
N VAL A 301 0.69 12.47 2.96
CA VAL A 301 -0.33 12.41 4.03
C VAL A 301 -1.02 11.05 4.06
N HIS A 302 -1.33 10.50 2.87
CA HIS A 302 -1.88 9.16 2.71
C HIS A 302 -3.07 8.85 3.62
N GLY A 303 -4.16 9.63 3.47
CA GLY A 303 -5.39 9.44 4.25
C GLY A 303 -5.22 9.67 5.76
N GLY A 304 -4.06 10.16 6.23
CA GLY A 304 -3.76 10.43 7.63
C GLY A 304 -4.40 11.71 8.17
N TYR A 305 -5.70 11.90 8.00
CA TYR A 305 -6.42 13.15 8.31
C TYR A 305 -6.14 13.70 9.71
N ASP A 306 -6.24 12.86 10.76
CA ASP A 306 -6.06 13.33 12.15
C ASP A 306 -4.62 13.83 12.39
N ARG A 307 -3.63 13.21 11.72
CA ARG A 307 -2.22 13.63 11.80
C ARG A 307 -1.99 14.91 11.01
N LEU A 308 -2.61 15.05 9.83
CA LEU A 308 -2.57 16.27 9.05
C LEU A 308 -3.15 17.45 9.84
N VAL A 309 -4.34 17.29 10.41
CA VAL A 309 -5.01 18.32 11.23
C VAL A 309 -4.12 18.71 12.42
N SER A 310 -3.60 17.72 13.15
CA SER A 310 -2.71 17.99 14.29
C SER A 310 -1.47 18.77 13.85
N LEU A 311 -0.80 18.35 12.78
CA LEU A 311 0.42 18.97 12.27
C LEU A 311 0.17 20.42 11.78
N LEU A 312 -0.88 20.65 11.00
CA LEU A 312 -1.25 21.98 10.53
C LEU A 312 -1.67 22.90 11.70
N SER A 313 -2.35 22.36 12.71
CA SER A 313 -2.73 23.11 13.92
C SER A 313 -1.51 23.51 14.74
N THR A 314 -0.57 22.57 14.95
CA THR A 314 0.72 22.82 15.63
C THR A 314 1.55 23.89 14.90
N ALA A 315 1.50 23.93 13.57
CA ALA A 315 2.14 24.98 12.76
C ALA A 315 1.36 26.30 12.72
N GLY A 316 0.16 26.36 13.32
CA GLY A 316 -0.76 27.49 13.24
C GLY A 316 -1.26 27.78 11.83
N LEU A 317 -1.24 26.80 10.92
CA LEU A 317 -1.74 26.95 9.54
C LEU A 317 -3.27 26.85 9.48
N ILE A 318 -3.88 26.17 10.43
CA ILE A 318 -5.33 26.05 10.57
C ILE A 318 -5.78 26.34 11.99
N LYS A 319 -7.07 26.66 12.13
CA LYS A 319 -7.78 26.77 13.41
C LYS A 319 -9.13 26.10 13.29
N SER A 320 -9.64 25.55 14.38
CA SER A 320 -10.99 24.96 14.39
C SER A 320 -12.03 26.04 14.08
N ASP A 321 -12.94 25.71 13.16
CA ASP A 321 -14.07 26.53 12.78
C ASP A 321 -15.22 25.64 12.30
N GLY A 322 -16.26 25.51 13.12
CA GLY A 322 -17.42 24.69 12.79
C GLY A 322 -18.27 25.22 11.64
N GLN A 323 -18.00 26.43 11.14
CA GLN A 323 -18.67 27.00 9.96
C GLN A 323 -17.90 26.75 8.65
N SER A 324 -16.61 26.42 8.73
CA SER A 324 -15.78 26.15 7.57
C SER A 324 -16.01 24.72 7.05
N PRO A 325 -16.04 24.51 5.72
CA PRO A 325 -16.01 23.17 5.15
C PRO A 325 -14.84 22.35 5.73
N GLY A 326 -15.12 21.12 6.19
CA GLY A 326 -14.11 20.27 6.84
C GLY A 326 -13.77 20.63 8.29
N GLY A 327 -14.42 21.65 8.89
CA GLY A 327 -14.31 22.01 10.30
C GLY A 327 -13.11 22.88 10.69
N TYR A 328 -12.37 23.39 9.69
CA TYR A 328 -11.15 24.17 9.90
C TYR A 328 -11.06 25.37 8.96
N ALA A 329 -10.60 26.49 9.51
CA ALA A 329 -10.32 27.72 8.77
C ALA A 329 -8.80 27.94 8.60
N TRP A 330 -8.37 28.51 7.49
CA TRP A 330 -7.00 28.97 7.26
C TRP A 330 -6.60 29.99 8.33
N ALA A 331 -5.49 29.70 9.00
CA ALA A 331 -4.80 30.57 9.96
C ALA A 331 -3.35 30.87 9.53
N GLY A 332 -2.95 30.41 8.35
CA GLY A 332 -1.60 30.56 7.81
C GLY A 332 -1.21 31.99 7.45
N GLY A 333 -2.14 32.95 7.42
CA GLY A 333 -1.85 34.32 7.00
C GLY A 333 -1.35 34.36 5.56
N LYS A 334 -0.18 35.00 5.33
CA LYS A 334 0.46 35.13 4.01
C LYS A 334 1.34 33.95 3.60
N ARG A 335 1.41 32.90 4.43
CA ARG A 335 2.29 31.75 4.18
C ARG A 335 1.86 30.98 2.94
N VAL A 336 2.82 30.33 2.30
CA VAL A 336 2.59 29.46 1.14
C VAL A 336 2.79 28.01 1.58
N LEU A 337 1.72 27.24 1.67
CA LEU A 337 1.78 25.80 1.93
C LEU A 337 1.94 25.06 0.60
N VAL A 338 2.94 24.19 0.48
CA VAL A 338 3.20 23.34 -0.68
C VAL A 338 3.16 21.88 -0.26
N SER A 339 2.13 21.16 -0.70
CA SER A 339 2.04 19.70 -0.57
C SER A 339 2.60 19.05 -1.83
N VAL A 340 3.48 18.05 -1.65
CA VAL A 340 4.11 17.30 -2.75
C VAL A 340 3.31 16.07 -3.20
N GLY A 341 2.00 16.02 -2.94
CA GLY A 341 1.12 14.93 -3.38
C GLY A 341 1.03 13.76 -2.41
N ASP A 342 0.44 12.65 -2.88
CA ASP A 342 0.15 11.44 -2.10
C ASP A 342 -0.72 11.73 -0.86
N LEU A 343 -1.87 12.31 -1.14
CA LEU A 343 -2.90 12.61 -0.16
C LEU A 343 -3.83 11.42 0.08
N ILE A 344 -3.99 10.55 -0.92
CA ILE A 344 -4.92 9.40 -0.89
C ILE A 344 -4.21 8.06 -0.64
N ASN A 345 -4.97 7.04 -0.21
CA ASN A 345 -4.53 5.67 0.13
C ASN A 345 -3.56 5.59 1.33
N LYS A 346 -3.27 4.38 1.81
CA LYS A 346 -2.44 4.04 2.99
C LYS A 346 -2.94 4.66 4.31
N GLY A 347 -4.23 4.96 4.36
CA GLY A 347 -5.01 5.52 5.46
C GLY A 347 -6.50 5.44 5.16
N ASP A 348 -7.34 5.76 6.15
CA ASP A 348 -8.80 5.51 6.12
C ASP A 348 -9.67 6.75 5.91
N LYS A 349 -9.04 7.91 5.68
CA LYS A 349 -9.72 9.23 5.60
C LYS A 349 -9.20 10.07 4.43
N SER A 350 -9.09 9.48 3.23
CA SER A 350 -8.57 10.18 2.05
C SER A 350 -9.51 11.29 1.58
N ILE A 351 -10.84 11.06 1.66
CA ILE A 351 -11.86 12.03 1.28
C ILE A 351 -11.77 13.25 2.20
N GLU A 352 -11.64 13.05 3.51
CA GLU A 352 -11.52 14.14 4.48
C GLU A 352 -10.22 14.93 4.30
N VAL A 353 -9.12 14.27 3.90
CA VAL A 353 -7.87 14.96 3.53
C VAL A 353 -8.09 15.85 2.31
N ILE A 354 -8.71 15.34 1.25
CA ILE A 354 -9.01 16.12 0.04
C ILE A 354 -9.92 17.30 0.37
N ASP A 355 -11.00 17.08 1.12
CA ASP A 355 -11.95 18.12 1.49
C ASP A 355 -11.25 19.25 2.27
N LEU A 356 -10.37 18.90 3.23
CA LEU A 356 -9.58 19.89 3.96
C LEU A 356 -8.64 20.66 3.03
N MET A 357 -7.86 19.97 2.19
CA MET A 357 -6.89 20.64 1.31
C MET A 357 -7.58 21.56 0.30
N ARG A 358 -8.72 21.12 -0.28
CA ARG A 358 -9.57 21.94 -1.16
C ARG A 358 -10.10 23.18 -0.44
N ALA A 359 -10.64 23.01 0.75
CA ALA A 359 -11.14 24.13 1.54
C ALA A 359 -10.03 25.14 1.88
N LEU A 360 -8.84 24.67 2.24
CA LEU A 360 -7.70 25.56 2.52
C LEU A 360 -7.18 26.28 1.26
N GLN A 361 -7.21 25.63 0.09
CA GLN A 361 -6.90 26.28 -1.19
C GLN A 361 -7.83 27.43 -1.51
N GLU A 362 -9.13 27.28 -1.23
CA GLU A 362 -10.11 28.35 -1.41
C GLU A 362 -9.94 29.48 -0.37
N GLN A 363 -9.62 29.13 0.88
CA GLN A 363 -9.56 30.10 1.98
C GLN A 363 -8.26 30.92 2.01
N ALA A 364 -7.11 30.32 1.74
CA ALA A 364 -5.80 30.96 1.93
C ALA A 364 -5.62 32.30 1.18
N PRO A 365 -6.08 32.45 -0.08
CA PRO A 365 -5.99 33.71 -0.81
C PRO A 365 -6.67 34.90 -0.11
N HIS A 366 -7.73 34.67 0.68
CA HIS A 366 -8.44 35.73 1.43
C HIS A 366 -7.56 36.38 2.50
N SER A 367 -6.48 35.73 2.93
CA SER A 367 -5.48 36.26 3.86
C SER A 367 -4.15 36.62 3.19
N GLY A 368 -4.10 36.58 1.86
CA GLY A 368 -2.89 36.77 1.06
C GLY A 368 -1.90 35.59 1.13
N GLY A 369 -2.36 34.42 1.58
CA GLY A 369 -1.61 33.16 1.55
C GLY A 369 -1.98 32.31 0.34
N GLU A 370 -1.38 31.14 0.23
CA GLU A 370 -1.66 30.21 -0.86
C GLU A 370 -1.45 28.76 -0.39
N VAL A 371 -2.27 27.84 -0.89
CA VAL A 371 -2.05 26.41 -0.76
C VAL A 371 -1.85 25.82 -2.16
N ILE A 372 -0.69 25.22 -2.38
CA ILE A 372 -0.30 24.56 -3.61
C ILE A 372 -0.25 23.07 -3.30
N VAL A 373 -0.99 22.27 -4.07
CA VAL A 373 -0.98 20.81 -3.96
C VAL A 373 -0.53 20.28 -5.31
N THR A 374 0.57 19.52 -5.37
CA THR A 374 0.98 18.82 -6.60
C THR A 374 0.37 17.43 -6.64
N CYS A 375 0.30 16.81 -7.82
CA CYS A 375 -0.05 15.39 -7.88
C CYS A 375 1.11 14.52 -7.36
N GLY A 376 0.77 13.46 -6.64
CA GLY A 376 1.65 12.33 -6.37
C GLY A 376 1.37 11.18 -7.32
N ASN A 377 2.09 10.08 -7.16
CA ASN A 377 1.85 8.90 -7.97
C ASN A 377 0.53 8.23 -7.63
N HIS A 378 0.08 8.26 -6.37
CA HIS A 378 -1.20 7.67 -6.00
C HIS A 378 -2.38 8.40 -6.66
N GLU A 379 -2.36 9.73 -6.74
CA GLU A 379 -3.40 10.48 -7.46
C GLU A 379 -3.40 10.14 -8.96
N VAL A 380 -2.24 10.11 -9.62
CA VAL A 380 -2.16 9.81 -11.06
C VAL A 380 -2.54 8.36 -11.37
N GLU A 381 -2.09 7.40 -10.56
CA GLU A 381 -2.46 6.00 -10.75
C GLU A 381 -3.97 5.80 -10.59
N PHE A 382 -4.60 6.49 -9.65
CA PHE A 382 -6.06 6.51 -9.50
C PHE A 382 -6.75 7.10 -10.74
N LEU A 383 -6.30 8.26 -11.23
CA LEU A 383 -6.89 8.89 -12.43
C LEU A 383 -6.74 8.01 -13.68
N GLY A 384 -5.65 7.25 -13.80
CA GLY A 384 -5.47 6.34 -14.92
C GLY A 384 -6.27 5.05 -14.80
N LYS A 385 -6.27 4.42 -13.62
CA LYS A 385 -6.91 3.11 -13.42
C LYS A 385 -7.33 2.92 -11.95
N PRO A 386 -8.54 3.36 -11.55
CA PRO A 386 -8.98 3.35 -10.16
C PRO A 386 -9.05 1.93 -9.55
N GLU A 387 -9.12 0.88 -10.38
CA GLU A 387 -9.12 -0.53 -9.97
C GLU A 387 -7.72 -1.15 -9.76
N ARG A 388 -6.62 -0.39 -9.86
CA ARG A 388 -5.27 -0.90 -9.55
C ARG A 388 -4.98 -0.90 -8.04
N ARG A 389 -4.05 -1.77 -7.62
CA ARG A 389 -3.66 -1.97 -6.22
C ARG A 389 -3.35 -0.69 -5.45
N LYS A 390 -2.62 0.27 -6.04
CA LYS A 390 -2.26 1.54 -5.36
C LYS A 390 -3.43 2.56 -5.31
N ALA A 391 -4.54 2.28 -6.00
CA ALA A 391 -5.76 3.10 -6.05
C ALA A 391 -6.97 2.44 -5.35
N GLU A 392 -6.86 1.15 -5.00
CA GLU A 392 -7.95 0.31 -4.50
C GLU A 392 -8.50 0.79 -3.16
N GLU A 393 -7.65 1.30 -2.26
CA GLU A 393 -8.10 1.78 -0.94
C GLU A 393 -8.98 3.02 -1.08
N PHE A 394 -8.55 4.02 -1.86
CA PHE A 394 -9.36 5.22 -2.13
C PHE A 394 -10.62 4.89 -2.93
N ALA A 395 -10.53 4.00 -3.93
CA ALA A 395 -11.71 3.53 -4.66
C ALA A 395 -12.73 2.85 -3.72
N SER A 396 -12.26 2.05 -2.77
CA SER A 396 -13.11 1.40 -1.76
C SER A 396 -13.75 2.43 -0.82
N GLU A 397 -13.01 3.45 -0.41
CA GLU A 397 -13.51 4.56 0.43
C GLU A 397 -14.63 5.33 -0.29
N LEU A 398 -14.42 5.68 -1.57
CA LEU A 398 -15.43 6.32 -2.43
C LEU A 398 -16.69 5.47 -2.56
N GLN A 399 -16.54 4.17 -2.86
CA GLN A 399 -17.65 3.24 -2.97
C GLN A 399 -18.45 3.11 -1.67
N ALA A 400 -17.77 3.08 -0.52
CA ALA A 400 -18.42 3.05 0.78
C ALA A 400 -19.28 4.31 1.05
N LYS A 401 -18.92 5.45 0.44
CA LYS A 401 -19.72 6.69 0.48
C LYS A 401 -20.72 6.80 -0.69
N GLY A 402 -20.87 5.76 -1.51
CA GLY A 402 -21.78 5.74 -2.66
C GLY A 402 -21.30 6.60 -3.83
N ILE A 403 -20.01 6.94 -3.88
CA ILE A 403 -19.38 7.69 -4.96
C ILE A 403 -18.72 6.70 -5.90
N ASP A 404 -18.99 6.84 -7.21
CA ASP A 404 -18.39 5.99 -8.24
C ASP A 404 -16.92 6.40 -8.49
N PRO A 405 -15.93 5.51 -8.25
CA PRO A 405 -14.51 5.82 -8.49
C PRO A 405 -14.20 6.12 -9.96
N GLU A 406 -14.89 5.48 -10.90
CA GLU A 406 -14.70 5.72 -12.33
C GLU A 406 -15.16 7.13 -12.70
N ALA A 407 -16.30 7.57 -12.15
CA ALA A 407 -16.78 8.94 -12.33
C ALA A 407 -15.81 9.98 -11.74
N VAL A 408 -15.17 9.69 -10.60
CA VAL A 408 -14.11 10.55 -10.04
C VAL A 408 -12.91 10.58 -10.98
N ALA A 409 -12.37 9.43 -11.39
CA ALA A 409 -11.20 9.37 -12.28
C ALA A 409 -11.45 10.10 -13.62
N ALA A 410 -12.68 9.99 -14.13
CA ALA A 410 -13.14 10.66 -15.35
C ALA A 410 -13.47 12.15 -15.17
N GLY A 411 -13.30 12.74 -13.98
CA GLY A 411 -13.53 14.16 -13.74
C GLY A 411 -15.01 14.58 -13.72
N GLN A 412 -15.92 13.67 -13.39
CA GLN A 412 -17.37 13.90 -13.45
C GLN A 412 -17.96 14.45 -12.14
N ASN A 413 -17.14 14.55 -11.08
CA ASN A 413 -17.50 15.18 -9.82
C ASN A 413 -16.39 16.09 -9.31
N GLU A 414 -16.66 16.75 -8.19
CA GLU A 414 -15.75 17.76 -7.62
C GLU A 414 -14.37 17.21 -7.23
N TYR A 415 -14.29 15.96 -6.76
CA TYR A 415 -13.02 15.29 -6.44
C TYR A 415 -12.19 15.06 -7.71
N GLY A 416 -12.84 14.55 -8.74
CA GLY A 416 -12.21 14.28 -10.03
C GLY A 416 -11.73 15.54 -10.73
N VAL A 417 -12.58 16.58 -10.78
CA VAL A 417 -12.23 17.89 -11.34
C VAL A 417 -11.02 18.46 -10.61
N TRP A 418 -11.01 18.40 -9.29
CA TRP A 418 -9.90 18.91 -8.49
C TRP A 418 -8.59 18.14 -8.74
N MET A 419 -8.62 16.80 -8.67
CA MET A 419 -7.44 15.96 -8.88
C MET A 419 -6.83 16.14 -10.28
N ARG A 420 -7.67 16.23 -11.31
CA ARG A 420 -7.23 16.43 -12.70
C ARG A 420 -6.63 17.82 -12.96
N ASN A 421 -6.90 18.78 -12.07
CA ASN A 421 -6.37 20.14 -12.12
C ASN A 421 -5.10 20.34 -11.27
N LEU A 422 -4.59 19.31 -10.60
CA LEU A 422 -3.33 19.42 -9.86
C LEU A 422 -2.12 19.63 -10.80
N PRO A 423 -1.17 20.52 -10.47
CA PRO A 423 0.12 20.61 -11.15
C PRO A 423 1.02 19.40 -10.85
N VAL A 424 1.98 19.12 -11.73
CA VAL A 424 2.99 18.06 -11.52
C VAL A 424 4.09 18.47 -10.54
N ALA A 425 4.34 19.78 -10.44
CA ALA A 425 5.39 20.34 -9.61
C ALA A 425 5.12 21.82 -9.29
N ALA A 426 5.85 22.36 -8.33
CA ALA A 426 5.85 23.78 -8.01
C ALA A 426 7.27 24.32 -7.85
N ARG A 427 7.50 25.55 -8.28
CA ARG A 427 8.70 26.33 -7.96
C ARG A 427 8.28 27.52 -7.10
N VAL A 428 8.81 27.61 -5.89
CA VAL A 428 8.64 28.78 -5.03
C VAL A 428 10.02 29.34 -4.72
N ASN A 429 10.29 30.57 -5.17
CA ASN A 429 11.64 31.17 -5.09
C ASN A 429 12.70 30.23 -5.72
N GLY A 430 13.80 29.95 -5.01
CA GLY A 430 14.87 29.03 -5.43
C GLY A 430 14.59 27.54 -5.17
N TRP A 431 13.37 27.17 -4.78
CA TRP A 431 13.01 25.83 -4.32
C TRP A 431 12.04 25.16 -5.29
N PHE A 432 12.36 23.94 -5.70
CA PHE A 432 11.53 23.10 -6.55
C PHE A 432 10.90 21.97 -5.73
N PHE A 433 9.58 21.83 -5.81
CA PHE A 433 8.77 20.87 -5.10
C PHE A 433 8.13 19.92 -6.11
N ALA A 434 8.36 18.63 -5.94
CA ALA A 434 7.73 17.58 -6.73
C ALA A 434 7.58 16.33 -5.85
N HIS A 435 6.72 15.40 -6.25
CA HIS A 435 6.45 14.22 -5.46
C HIS A 435 7.67 13.28 -5.35
N ALA A 436 8.23 12.86 -6.49
CA ALA A 436 9.45 12.06 -6.58
C ALA A 436 10.43 12.68 -7.58
N GLY A 437 11.41 11.94 -8.09
CA GLY A 437 12.60 12.58 -8.64
C GLY A 437 13.45 11.90 -9.69
N ASP A 438 13.17 12.22 -10.96
CA ASP A 438 14.12 12.43 -12.07
C ASP A 438 13.47 13.40 -13.08
N THR A 439 14.10 14.53 -13.40
CA THR A 439 13.55 15.42 -14.44
C THR A 439 13.98 15.04 -15.86
N GLY A 440 14.96 14.15 -15.98
CA GLY A 440 15.63 13.88 -17.25
C GLY A 440 16.39 15.10 -17.77
N GLN A 441 16.85 16.00 -16.89
CA GLN A 441 17.56 17.25 -17.21
C GLN A 441 16.74 18.22 -18.07
N GLN A 442 15.42 18.17 -17.93
CA GLN A 442 14.50 19.05 -18.64
C GLN A 442 14.33 20.38 -17.91
N THR A 443 14.11 21.43 -18.68
CA THR A 443 13.70 22.71 -18.12
C THR A 443 12.27 22.63 -17.58
N ARG A 444 11.89 23.60 -16.73
CA ARG A 444 10.53 23.70 -16.18
C ARG A 444 9.47 23.78 -17.29
N ASP A 445 9.75 24.54 -18.37
CA ASP A 445 8.86 24.67 -19.51
C ASP A 445 8.69 23.36 -20.29
N GLN A 446 9.76 22.56 -20.41
CA GLN A 446 9.72 21.26 -21.06
C GLN A 446 8.91 20.25 -20.24
N LEU A 447 9.12 20.21 -18.91
CA LEU A 447 8.32 19.39 -18.00
C LEU A 447 6.84 19.78 -18.05
N ALA A 448 6.55 21.08 -17.97
CA ALA A 448 5.20 21.60 -18.08
C ALA A 448 4.57 21.25 -19.43
N GLY A 449 5.33 21.36 -20.54
CA GLY A 449 4.88 20.98 -21.88
C GLY A 449 4.52 19.50 -21.98
N LYS A 450 5.39 18.60 -21.49
CA LYS A 450 5.10 17.17 -21.46
C LYS A 450 3.88 16.84 -20.61
N PHE A 451 3.72 17.47 -19.45
CA PHE A 451 2.55 17.26 -18.63
C PHE A 451 1.27 17.72 -19.33
N ARG A 452 1.27 18.89 -19.99
CA ARG A 452 0.15 19.34 -20.82
C ARG A 452 -0.19 18.33 -21.91
N ASP A 453 0.81 17.89 -22.66
CA ASP A 453 0.63 16.93 -23.76
C ASP A 453 0.05 15.58 -23.31
N VAL A 454 0.35 15.16 -22.08
CA VAL A 454 -0.17 13.93 -21.47
C VAL A 454 -1.60 14.12 -20.98
N VAL A 455 -1.86 15.20 -20.25
CA VAL A 455 -3.18 15.49 -19.66
C VAL A 455 -4.21 15.86 -20.73
N ASP A 456 -3.83 16.62 -21.77
CA ASP A 456 -4.72 16.98 -22.89
C ASP A 456 -5.13 15.75 -23.72
N LYS A 457 -4.34 14.67 -23.67
CA LYS A 457 -4.65 13.37 -24.29
C LYS A 457 -5.35 12.41 -23.34
N ASP A 458 -5.59 12.82 -22.10
CA ASP A 458 -6.12 11.98 -21.02
C ASP A 458 -5.28 10.71 -20.75
N ASP A 459 -3.96 10.77 -21.02
CA ASP A 459 -3.05 9.63 -20.89
C ASP A 459 -2.37 9.58 -19.52
N TRP A 460 -3.16 9.44 -18.44
CA TRP A 460 -2.63 9.33 -17.08
C TRP A 460 -1.72 8.12 -16.84
N LYS A 461 -1.62 7.21 -17.82
CA LYS A 461 -0.74 6.03 -17.80
C LYS A 461 0.56 6.26 -18.57
N ALA A 462 0.79 7.47 -19.08
CA ALA A 462 1.99 7.80 -19.83
C ALA A 462 3.25 7.47 -18.99
N PRO A 463 4.29 6.87 -19.58
CA PRO A 463 5.55 6.58 -18.88
C PRO A 463 6.14 7.80 -18.16
N PHE A 464 5.93 9.00 -18.69
CA PHE A 464 6.32 10.26 -18.05
C PHE A 464 5.78 10.43 -16.61
N LEU A 465 4.67 9.80 -16.28
CA LEU A 465 4.04 9.88 -14.96
C LEU A 465 4.17 8.60 -14.11
N VAL A 466 4.23 7.41 -14.73
CA VAL A 466 4.11 6.13 -14.00
C VAL A 466 5.28 5.17 -14.16
N ALA A 467 6.28 5.49 -14.99
CA ALA A 467 7.47 4.65 -15.11
C ALA A 467 8.41 4.86 -13.91
N ASP A 468 9.25 3.87 -13.59
CA ASP A 468 10.20 3.91 -12.48
C ASP A 468 11.23 5.08 -12.58
N ASP A 469 11.41 5.66 -13.77
CA ASP A 469 12.25 6.83 -14.04
C ASP A 469 11.45 8.14 -14.22
N SER A 470 10.17 8.13 -13.86
CA SER A 470 9.29 9.31 -13.92
C SER A 470 9.51 10.29 -12.77
N ILE A 471 9.00 11.52 -12.95
CA ILE A 471 9.01 12.55 -11.90
C ILE A 471 8.12 12.21 -10.69
N LEU A 472 7.29 11.16 -10.76
CA LEU A 472 6.40 10.75 -9.68
C LEU A 472 6.79 9.39 -9.06
N GLU A 473 7.70 8.62 -9.64
CA GLU A 473 8.14 7.33 -9.06
C GLU A 473 9.65 7.24 -8.85
N SER A 474 10.45 8.10 -9.49
CA SER A 474 11.89 7.87 -9.53
C SER A 474 12.58 8.18 -8.19
N GLU A 475 13.45 7.25 -7.79
CA GLU A 475 14.30 7.33 -6.61
C GLU A 475 15.67 8.00 -6.91
N LYS A 476 15.86 8.55 -8.10
CA LYS A 476 17.18 8.97 -8.59
C LYS A 476 17.79 10.10 -7.77
N TRP A 477 16.99 11.08 -7.33
CA TRP A 477 17.51 12.21 -6.53
C TRP A 477 18.19 11.82 -5.22
N TRP A 478 17.91 10.64 -4.66
CA TRP A 478 18.57 10.17 -3.43
C TRP A 478 19.52 8.98 -3.64
N ARG A 479 19.54 8.39 -4.84
CA ARG A 479 20.45 7.31 -5.24
C ARG A 479 21.62 7.73 -6.12
N ASP A 480 21.48 8.78 -6.94
CA ASP A 480 22.51 9.26 -7.87
C ASP A 480 22.83 10.75 -7.67
N THR A 481 24.01 11.01 -7.09
CA THR A 481 24.49 12.36 -6.80
C THR A 481 24.75 13.21 -8.05
N GLY A 482 25.13 12.59 -9.18
CA GLY A 482 25.47 13.33 -10.39
C GLY A 482 24.24 13.83 -11.15
N ALA A 483 23.09 13.18 -10.95
CA ALA A 483 21.82 13.57 -11.52
C ALA A 483 21.30 14.91 -10.97
N VAL A 484 21.41 15.09 -9.65
CA VAL A 484 20.90 16.25 -8.92
C VAL A 484 21.45 17.57 -9.46
N ASP A 485 22.76 17.65 -9.71
CA ASP A 485 23.38 18.90 -10.18
C ASP A 485 22.90 19.31 -11.58
N ARG A 486 22.67 18.32 -12.46
CA ARG A 486 22.16 18.58 -13.81
C ARG A 486 20.69 18.98 -13.78
N ASP A 487 19.91 18.33 -12.93
CA ASP A 487 18.50 18.66 -12.73
C ASP A 487 18.34 20.07 -12.14
N LEU A 488 19.10 20.43 -11.10
CA LEU A 488 19.11 21.78 -10.53
C LEU A 488 19.44 22.85 -11.57
N ALA A 489 20.47 22.60 -12.39
CA ALA A 489 20.89 23.51 -13.45
C ALA A 489 19.79 23.67 -14.52
N ALA A 490 19.20 22.58 -15.00
CA ALA A 490 18.13 22.60 -15.99
C ALA A 490 16.86 23.28 -15.45
N LEU A 491 16.52 23.03 -14.18
CA LEU A 491 15.39 23.63 -13.50
C LEU A 491 15.65 25.09 -13.09
N GLY A 492 16.89 25.57 -13.08
CA GLY A 492 17.24 26.92 -12.62
C GLY A 492 16.88 27.17 -11.15
N VAL A 493 17.11 26.18 -10.29
CA VAL A 493 16.79 26.21 -8.85
C VAL A 493 18.01 25.81 -8.01
N LYS A 494 17.97 26.13 -6.72
CA LYS A 494 19.04 25.80 -5.76
C LYS A 494 18.73 24.54 -4.96
N HIS A 495 17.45 24.27 -4.75
CA HIS A 495 16.97 23.22 -3.86
C HIS A 495 15.86 22.41 -4.53
N ILE A 496 15.89 21.10 -4.32
CA ILE A 496 14.82 20.16 -4.65
C ILE A 496 14.23 19.63 -3.34
N VAL A 497 12.90 19.60 -3.25
CA VAL A 497 12.12 19.10 -2.13
C VAL A 497 11.21 18.01 -2.65
N PHE A 498 11.27 16.81 -2.05
CA PHE A 498 10.53 15.64 -2.52
C PHE A 498 9.96 14.78 -1.38
N GLY A 499 8.94 13.99 -1.72
CA GLY A 499 8.24 13.05 -0.85
C GLY A 499 8.51 11.58 -1.22
N HIS A 500 7.45 10.81 -1.44
CA HIS A 500 7.39 9.48 -2.07
C HIS A 500 8.01 8.31 -1.30
N ASP A 501 9.27 8.44 -0.86
CA ASP A 501 9.97 7.38 -0.15
C ASP A 501 10.28 7.78 1.31
N PRO A 502 9.52 7.27 2.29
CA PRO A 502 9.74 7.54 3.71
C PRO A 502 10.99 6.82 4.25
N GLY A 503 11.53 5.87 3.49
CA GLY A 503 12.77 5.16 3.73
C GLY A 503 14.01 5.88 3.22
N ALA A 504 13.87 6.88 2.35
CA ALA A 504 15.00 7.65 1.84
C ALA A 504 15.66 8.46 2.97
N PHE A 505 16.99 8.43 3.03
CA PHE A 505 17.78 9.08 4.09
C PHE A 505 17.42 8.56 5.52
N LYS A 506 17.19 9.45 6.49
CA LYS A 506 16.86 9.09 7.88
C LYS A 506 15.35 9.01 8.13
N ARG A 507 14.83 7.79 8.33
CA ARG A 507 13.41 7.53 8.64
C ARG A 507 12.86 8.41 9.76
N GLY A 508 11.60 8.84 9.61
CA GLY A 508 10.84 9.55 10.63
C GLY A 508 11.20 11.02 10.84
N LYS A 509 12.14 11.58 10.05
CA LYS A 509 12.57 12.98 10.14
C LYS A 509 12.81 13.57 8.77
N ILE A 510 12.56 14.86 8.60
CA ILE A 510 13.03 15.58 7.41
C ILE A 510 14.54 15.52 7.42
N ASP A 511 15.10 15.20 6.27
CA ASP A 511 16.54 15.06 6.11
C ASP A 511 16.99 15.64 4.78
N LEU A 512 18.25 16.05 4.70
CA LEU A 512 18.83 16.70 3.53
C LEU A 512 20.14 16.04 3.12
N ARG A 513 20.47 16.16 1.85
CA ARG A 513 21.76 15.73 1.30
C ARG A 513 22.40 16.76 0.39
N TYR A 514 23.65 16.46 0.04
CA TYR A 514 24.45 17.19 -0.94
C TYR A 514 24.58 18.69 -0.63
N GLY A 515 24.78 19.01 0.66
CA GLY A 515 24.96 20.39 1.10
C GLY A 515 23.68 21.24 1.06
N GLY A 516 22.51 20.61 1.14
CA GLY A 516 21.22 21.28 1.07
C GLY A 516 20.65 21.37 -0.34
N LYS A 517 21.20 20.66 -1.33
CA LYS A 517 20.60 20.64 -2.68
C LYS A 517 19.30 19.85 -2.74
N VAL A 518 19.13 18.86 -1.85
CA VAL A 518 17.96 17.96 -1.85
C VAL A 518 17.45 17.78 -0.43
N PHE A 519 16.15 17.92 -0.24
CA PHE A 519 15.41 17.72 1.01
C PHE A 519 14.32 16.69 0.82
N ARG A 520 14.28 15.67 1.68
CA ARG A 520 13.19 14.70 1.72
C ARG A 520 12.22 15.05 2.85
N ILE A 521 10.95 15.25 2.50
CA ILE A 521 9.90 15.69 3.43
C ILE A 521 8.83 14.62 3.71
N ASP A 522 8.80 13.50 2.99
CA ASP A 522 8.02 12.33 3.42
C ASP A 522 8.68 11.70 4.66
N VAL A 523 8.12 11.95 5.83
CA VAL A 523 8.62 11.41 7.11
C VAL A 523 7.90 10.14 7.55
N GLY A 524 7.17 9.48 6.65
CA GLY A 524 6.39 8.27 6.95
C GLY A 524 5.27 8.56 7.94
N MET A 525 4.53 9.65 7.73
CA MET A 525 3.43 10.05 8.60
C MET A 525 2.14 9.29 8.34
N SER A 526 2.04 8.57 7.22
CA SER A 526 0.88 7.75 6.90
C SER A 526 0.62 6.71 8.00
N PRO A 527 -0.66 6.37 8.28
CA PRO A 527 -1.01 5.30 9.20
C PRO A 527 -0.34 3.96 8.84
N GLY A 528 -0.23 3.64 7.54
CA GLY A 528 0.39 2.40 7.07
C GLY A 528 1.92 2.31 7.22
N VAL A 529 2.64 3.43 7.23
CA VAL A 529 4.13 3.45 7.39
C VAL A 529 4.54 3.75 8.84
N ASN A 530 3.91 4.76 9.44
CA ASN A 530 3.99 5.08 10.86
C ASN A 530 5.42 5.28 11.44
N TYR A 531 6.35 5.82 10.65
CA TYR A 531 7.70 6.17 11.13
C TYR A 531 7.69 7.43 12.01
N SER A 532 6.72 8.33 11.82
CA SER A 532 6.54 9.53 12.64
C SER A 532 5.07 9.96 12.68
N LYS A 533 4.77 11.02 13.44
CA LYS A 533 3.47 11.68 13.44
C LYS A 533 3.36 12.82 12.42
N GLY A 534 4.38 13.03 11.60
CA GLY A 534 4.45 14.13 10.64
C GLY A 534 5.49 15.20 11.00
N ALA A 535 5.93 15.91 9.97
CA ALA A 535 6.79 17.06 10.07
C ALA A 535 6.56 17.99 8.87
N LEU A 536 6.80 19.28 9.06
CA LEU A 536 6.74 20.31 8.03
C LEU A 536 8.13 20.91 7.80
N LEU A 537 8.44 21.22 6.56
CA LEU A 537 9.62 22.00 6.19
C LEU A 537 9.24 23.48 6.17
N LEU A 538 9.75 24.28 7.10
CA LEU A 538 9.57 25.73 7.11
C LEU A 538 10.77 26.39 6.43
N ILE A 539 10.53 27.23 5.44
CA ILE A 539 11.55 27.97 4.70
C ILE A 539 11.28 29.46 4.89
N ASP A 540 12.14 30.10 5.67
CA ASP A 540 12.08 31.52 5.98
C ASP A 540 13.18 32.29 5.27
N ARG A 541 12.86 33.48 4.76
CA ARG A 541 13.88 34.43 4.31
C ARG A 541 14.31 35.35 5.43
N GLN A 542 15.57 35.24 5.84
CA GLN A 542 16.21 36.08 6.85
C GLN A 542 17.33 36.91 6.22
N GLY A 543 16.99 38.13 5.80
CA GLY A 543 17.92 38.97 5.04
C GLY A 543 18.18 38.40 3.64
N SER A 544 19.44 38.12 3.31
CA SER A 544 19.85 37.49 2.05
C SER A 544 19.95 35.96 2.12
N GLN A 545 19.53 35.36 3.24
CA GLN A 545 19.62 33.92 3.46
C GLN A 545 18.24 33.28 3.56
N ASP A 546 18.11 32.10 2.97
CA ASP A 546 17.00 31.19 3.24
C ASP A 546 17.41 30.27 4.41
N VAL A 547 16.46 30.01 5.31
CA VAL A 547 16.61 29.14 6.49
C VAL A 547 15.57 28.05 6.41
N ALA A 548 16.02 26.80 6.33
CA ALA A 548 15.16 25.62 6.33
C ALA A 548 15.12 24.99 7.73
N THR A 549 13.92 24.84 8.28
CA THR A 549 13.65 24.33 9.63
C THR A 549 12.63 23.19 9.56
N ALA A 550 12.92 22.06 10.21
CA ALA A 550 11.91 21.04 10.45
C ALA A 550 11.05 21.43 11.66
N LEU A 551 9.72 21.39 11.50
CA LEU A 551 8.75 21.43 12.59
C LEU A 551 8.10 20.04 12.70
N ASP A 552 8.34 19.31 13.78
CA ASP A 552 7.67 18.03 14.01
C ASP A 552 6.28 18.18 14.64
N ALA A 553 5.52 17.09 14.69
CA ALA A 553 4.16 17.06 15.24
C ALA A 553 4.08 17.46 16.73
N ASP A 554 5.17 17.34 17.49
CA ASP A 554 5.26 17.76 18.89
C ASP A 554 5.53 19.27 19.03
N GLY A 555 5.67 19.98 17.92
CA GLY A 555 5.93 21.42 17.86
C GLY A 555 7.41 21.80 17.98
N LYS A 556 8.31 20.81 17.97
CA LYS A 556 9.74 21.08 18.06
C LYS A 556 10.27 21.56 16.72
N LYS A 557 10.95 22.72 16.75
CA LYS A 557 11.67 23.28 15.61
C LYS A 557 13.15 22.87 15.64
N THR A 558 13.68 22.44 14.50
CA THR A 558 15.10 22.11 14.30
C THR A 558 15.59 22.75 13.01
N GLU A 559 16.54 23.69 13.10
CA GLU A 559 17.20 24.24 11.91
C GLU A 559 17.97 23.12 11.21
N LEU A 560 17.68 22.94 9.91
CA LEU A 560 18.29 21.92 9.06
C LEU A 560 19.41 22.53 8.21
N TRP A 561 19.16 23.71 7.66
CA TRP A 561 20.06 24.36 6.71
C TRP A 561 19.86 25.87 6.68
N ARG A 562 20.93 26.58 6.36
CA ARG A 562 20.96 28.03 6.15
C ARG A 562 21.96 28.35 5.04
N GLY A 563 21.57 29.19 4.10
CA GLY A 563 22.45 29.62 3.01
C GLY A 563 21.85 30.73 2.16
N GLU A 564 22.58 31.17 1.15
CA GLU A 564 22.19 32.31 0.31
C GLU A 564 20.94 32.01 -0.53
N ALA A 565 19.94 32.88 -0.40
CA ALA A 565 18.61 32.80 -1.03
C ALA A 565 18.65 32.80 -2.56
#